data_AF-A0A2V9I772-F1
#
_entry.id   AF-A0A2V9I772-F1
#
_cell.length_a   1.000
_cell.length_b   1.000
_cell.length_c   1.000
_cell.angle_alpha   90.00
_cell.angle_beta   90.00
_cell.angle_gamma   90.00
#
_symmetry.space_group_name_H-M   'P 1'
#
loop_
_entity.id
_entity.type
_entity.pdbx_description
1 polymer ?
#
loop_
_entity_poly.entity_id
_entity_poly.type
_entity_poly.pdbx_seq_one_letter_code
_entity_poly.pdbx_strand_id
1 'polypeptide(L)'
;GGAPVANPQLIETILGSKNDQHKSYQDFQAFLDKGGKIGLQHDPLLYGAYNLNPFLVQVEQVPMLVVEQGQVAVIKSYVGLPTEDTSGAEFKFGSLVKPGHRGIWEEPLRTGKYPINPRIYQAEIVPTSILKLDWSQGVTGAHGLDARLEPIVAKSREGFIFTIDLQVLIHVPDTKAPRVISMVGSMLNLVNEVLQAAVGNLFRDKLGGMEAVKFIQSRQTVQEEAMQHILQQLAEYEVETKGVYIQDVILPQELVGVLTKREIANQEIETFKMQQKAQEQRVATEATTGKAEMQRDLAKSSIGIEINKNNADARVEQARGESEFIKQTGTAEADVIRAQGVAKAEGFKAQNEAIGSASTALVNVATVLADKGAQFVPQILVLGGGGAVDGLAATLTRLLAGQAGVTSHPSGQSKLPGP
;
A
#
# COMPACT_ATOMS: atom_id res chain seq x y z
N GLY A 1 62.02 26.74 -33.64
CA GLY A 1 60.62 26.43 -33.29
C GLY A 1 60.62 25.74 -31.96
N GLY A 2 60.25 26.44 -30.89
CA GLY A 2 60.02 25.81 -29.59
C GLY A 2 58.59 25.27 -29.56
N ALA A 3 58.39 24.07 -29.02
CA ALA A 3 57.06 23.57 -28.74
C ALA A 3 56.29 24.60 -27.91
N PRO A 4 54.97 24.80 -28.13
CA PRO A 4 54.18 25.69 -27.30
C PRO A 4 54.32 25.25 -25.83
N VAL A 5 54.84 26.14 -24.99
CA VAL A 5 54.99 25.89 -23.55
C VAL A 5 53.60 25.67 -22.97
N ALA A 6 53.41 24.60 -22.21
CA ALA A 6 52.12 24.29 -21.62
C ALA A 6 51.76 25.35 -20.56
N ASN A 7 50.48 25.72 -20.47
CA ASN A 7 49.99 26.76 -19.54
C ASN A 7 50.45 26.57 -18.08
N PRO A 8 50.50 25.36 -17.51
CA PRO A 8 51.02 25.16 -16.16
C PRO A 8 52.50 25.57 -16.00
N GLN A 9 53.34 25.29 -17.00
CA GLN A 9 54.76 25.68 -16.98
C GLN A 9 54.93 27.19 -17.12
N LEU A 10 54.06 27.85 -17.89
CA LEU A 10 54.01 29.30 -17.97
C LEU A 10 53.64 29.91 -16.63
N ILE A 11 52.64 29.37 -15.94
CA ILE A 11 52.24 29.81 -14.59
C ILE A 11 53.42 29.71 -13.61
N GLU A 12 54.11 28.57 -13.57
CA GLU A 12 55.28 28.39 -12.71
C GLU A 12 56.41 29.39 -13.03
N THR A 13 56.61 29.68 -14.31
CA THR A 13 57.62 30.66 -14.75
C THR A 13 57.24 32.09 -14.37
N ILE A 14 55.96 32.44 -14.47
CA ILE A 14 55.45 33.78 -14.16
C ILE A 14 55.45 34.03 -12.66
N LEU A 15 54.97 33.06 -11.88
CA LEU A 15 54.88 33.13 -10.43
C LEU A 15 56.19 32.75 -9.72
N GLY A 16 57.16 32.23 -10.46
CA GLY A 16 58.49 31.90 -9.96
C GLY A 16 59.27 33.15 -9.55
N SER A 17 60.14 32.99 -8.56
CA SER A 17 60.99 34.08 -8.08
C SER A 17 62.01 34.49 -9.13
N LYS A 18 62.17 35.80 -9.34
CA LYS A 18 63.16 36.38 -10.26
C LYS A 18 64.45 36.78 -9.54
N ASN A 19 64.80 36.03 -8.49
CA ASN A 19 65.92 36.34 -7.59
C ASN A 19 67.26 36.53 -8.34
N ASP A 20 67.49 35.80 -9.44
CA ASP A 20 68.69 35.90 -10.27
C ASP A 20 68.84 37.26 -10.97
N GLN A 21 67.79 38.08 -10.99
CA GLN A 21 67.81 39.39 -11.63
C GLN A 21 68.35 40.49 -10.73
N HIS A 22 67.86 40.59 -9.49
CA HIS A 22 68.09 41.73 -8.60
C HIS A 22 68.30 41.33 -7.13
N LYS A 23 68.61 40.06 -6.86
CA LYS A 23 68.90 39.52 -5.51
C LYS A 23 67.81 39.87 -4.49
N SER A 24 66.54 39.64 -4.85
CA SER A 24 65.37 39.99 -4.03
C SER A 24 65.32 41.48 -3.63
N TYR A 25 65.67 42.39 -4.57
CA TYR A 25 65.63 43.85 -4.39
C TYR A 25 66.71 44.42 -3.46
N GLN A 26 67.72 43.62 -3.11
CA GLN A 26 68.88 44.07 -2.35
C GLN A 26 69.90 44.80 -3.23
N ASP A 27 69.97 44.44 -4.52
CA ASP A 27 70.78 45.16 -5.51
C ASP A 27 69.86 46.01 -6.39
N PHE A 28 69.66 47.26 -5.95
CA PHE A 28 68.78 48.19 -6.64
C PHE A 28 69.35 48.68 -7.98
N GLN A 29 70.68 48.74 -8.12
CA GLN A 29 71.30 49.12 -9.39
C GLN A 29 71.03 48.04 -10.44
N ALA A 30 71.24 46.77 -10.10
CA ALA A 30 70.92 45.65 -10.99
C ALA A 30 69.42 45.58 -11.34
N PHE A 31 68.53 45.96 -10.40
CA PHE A 31 67.10 46.08 -10.66
C PHE A 31 66.79 47.15 -11.72
N LEU A 32 67.36 48.34 -11.60
CA LEU A 32 67.17 49.42 -12.58
C LEU A 32 67.80 49.09 -13.94
N ASP A 33 69.01 48.54 -13.96
CA ASP A 33 69.73 48.18 -15.19
C ASP A 33 68.97 47.12 -16.01
N LYS A 34 68.20 46.25 -15.34
CA LYS A 34 67.33 45.25 -15.98
C LYS A 34 65.93 45.80 -16.34
N GLY A 35 65.74 47.11 -16.29
CA GLY A 35 64.49 47.77 -16.68
C GLY A 35 63.43 47.81 -15.58
N GLY A 36 63.83 47.63 -14.32
CA GLY A 36 62.97 47.80 -13.15
C GLY A 36 62.35 49.20 -13.10
N LYS A 37 61.10 49.29 -12.67
CA LYS A 37 60.34 50.55 -12.58
C LYS A 37 59.78 50.73 -11.18
N ILE A 38 59.58 52.00 -10.79
CA ILE A 38 58.88 52.36 -9.56
C ILE A 38 57.41 51.87 -9.61
N GLY A 39 56.90 51.41 -8.48
CA GLY A 39 55.51 50.98 -8.32
C GLY A 39 55.37 49.59 -7.70
N LEU A 40 54.17 49.02 -7.82
CA LEU A 40 53.88 47.66 -7.38
C LEU A 40 54.74 46.66 -8.14
N GLN A 41 55.41 45.80 -7.39
CA GLN A 41 56.30 44.80 -7.96
C GLN A 41 55.59 43.47 -8.18
N HIS A 42 55.96 42.80 -9.28
CA HIS A 42 55.39 41.51 -9.65
C HIS A 42 55.96 40.35 -8.81
N ASP A 43 57.26 40.36 -8.54
CA ASP A 43 57.94 39.28 -7.81
C ASP A 43 57.74 39.49 -6.29
N PRO A 44 57.04 38.57 -5.60
CA PRO A 44 56.89 38.65 -4.16
C PRO A 44 58.17 38.21 -3.44
N LEU A 45 58.41 38.79 -2.27
CA LEU A 45 59.46 38.33 -1.37
C LEU A 45 58.96 37.12 -0.58
N LEU A 46 59.69 36.00 -0.68
CA LEU A 46 59.41 34.81 0.11
C LEU A 46 59.92 34.98 1.56
N TYR A 47 59.64 33.99 2.41
CA TYR A 47 60.19 33.99 3.77
C TYR A 47 61.72 33.98 3.74
N GLY A 48 62.33 34.95 4.41
CA GLY A 48 63.78 35.08 4.49
C GLY A 48 64.21 36.36 5.22
N ALA A 49 65.51 36.46 5.49
CA ALA A 49 66.13 37.68 5.98
C ALA A 49 66.71 38.47 4.80
N TYR A 50 66.27 39.70 4.61
CA TYR A 50 66.69 40.57 3.50
C TYR A 50 67.20 41.91 4.03
N ASN A 51 68.32 42.37 3.50
CA ASN A 51 68.86 43.70 3.79
C ASN A 51 68.28 44.71 2.80
N LEU A 52 67.05 45.17 3.05
CA LEU A 52 66.34 46.10 2.18
C LEU A 52 66.54 47.55 2.65
N ASN A 53 66.69 48.47 1.69
CA ASN A 53 66.74 49.90 1.98
C ASN A 53 65.31 50.46 2.11
N PRO A 54 64.88 50.96 3.29
CA PRO A 54 63.51 51.41 3.52
C PRO A 54 63.11 52.66 2.73
N PHE A 55 64.08 53.43 2.19
CA PHE A 55 63.79 54.57 1.33
C PHE A 55 63.49 54.18 -0.13
N LEU A 56 63.88 52.96 -0.54
CA LEU A 56 63.75 52.49 -1.91
C LEU A 56 62.68 51.41 -2.05
N VAL A 57 62.50 50.58 -1.01
CA VAL A 57 61.59 49.43 -1.03
C VAL A 57 60.70 49.46 0.20
N GLN A 58 59.39 49.42 -0.03
CA GLN A 58 58.39 49.19 1.01
C GLN A 58 57.83 47.78 0.85
N VAL A 59 57.78 47.03 1.96
CA VAL A 59 57.27 45.66 1.98
C VAL A 59 56.02 45.60 2.85
N GLU A 60 54.98 44.95 2.35
CA GLU A 60 53.74 44.64 3.06
C GLU A 60 53.69 43.13 3.27
N GLN A 61 53.46 42.67 4.50
CA GLN A 61 53.27 41.25 4.77
C GLN A 61 51.84 40.85 4.44
N VAL A 62 51.68 39.86 3.58
CA VAL A 62 50.39 39.34 3.13
C VAL A 62 50.42 37.82 3.23
N PRO A 63 49.32 37.16 3.66
CA PRO A 63 49.23 35.71 3.60
C PRO A 63 49.36 35.21 2.15
N MET A 64 50.05 34.08 1.96
CA MET A 64 50.10 33.41 0.66
C MET A 64 48.70 32.92 0.27
N LEU A 65 48.44 32.88 -1.03
CA LEU A 65 47.23 32.25 -1.54
C LEU A 65 47.32 30.74 -1.26
N VAL A 66 46.38 30.23 -0.47
CA VAL A 66 46.25 28.80 -0.21
C VAL A 66 45.05 28.30 -0.99
N VAL A 67 45.29 27.36 -1.90
CA VAL A 67 44.24 26.62 -2.62
C VAL A 67 44.19 25.23 -2.03
N GLU A 68 43.09 24.89 -1.37
CA GLU A 68 42.93 23.61 -0.69
C GLU A 68 42.56 22.49 -1.68
N GLN A 69 42.55 21.24 -1.19
CA GLN A 69 42.09 20.12 -1.98
C GLN A 69 40.58 20.25 -2.26
N GLY A 70 40.18 20.03 -3.50
CA GLY A 70 38.78 20.22 -3.92
C GLY A 70 38.40 21.68 -4.16
N GLN A 71 39.40 22.56 -4.33
CA GLN A 71 39.24 23.94 -4.74
C GLN A 71 40.23 24.27 -5.87
N VAL A 72 39.87 25.28 -6.67
CA VAL A 72 40.76 25.92 -7.64
C VAL A 72 40.69 27.43 -7.48
N ALA A 73 41.76 28.13 -7.81
CA ALA A 73 41.77 29.59 -7.84
C ALA A 73 41.77 30.11 -9.28
N VAL A 74 40.72 30.84 -9.64
CA VAL A 74 40.65 31.58 -10.91
C VAL A 74 41.37 32.92 -10.72
N ILE A 75 42.36 33.20 -11.56
CA ILE A 75 43.20 34.40 -11.44
C ILE A 75 42.73 35.48 -12.41
N LYS A 76 42.40 36.64 -11.85
CA LYS A 76 42.18 37.89 -12.58
C LYS A 76 43.48 38.70 -12.50
N SER A 77 44.19 38.80 -13.62
CA SER A 77 45.44 39.53 -13.74
C SER A 77 45.20 40.96 -14.24
N TYR A 78 45.70 41.95 -13.49
CA TYR A 78 45.68 43.35 -13.94
C TYR A 78 46.95 43.76 -14.69
N VAL A 79 47.97 42.91 -14.69
CA VAL A 79 49.31 43.13 -15.24
C VAL A 79 49.67 42.10 -16.30
N GLY A 80 50.75 42.36 -17.06
CA GLY A 80 51.23 41.46 -18.10
C GLY A 80 50.99 41.99 -19.52
N LEU A 81 51.07 41.07 -20.49
CA LEU A 81 50.88 41.37 -21.91
C LEU A 81 49.43 41.84 -22.20
N PRO A 82 49.20 42.57 -23.30
CA PRO A 82 47.85 42.95 -23.73
C PRO A 82 46.93 41.72 -23.84
N THR A 83 45.65 41.90 -23.53
CA THR A 83 44.64 40.84 -23.60
C THR A 83 44.60 40.22 -24.99
N GLU A 84 44.83 38.91 -25.06
CA GLU A 84 44.69 38.10 -26.27
C GLU A 84 43.65 37.02 -26.00
N ASP A 85 42.52 37.09 -26.72
CA ASP A 85 41.37 36.23 -26.44
C ASP A 85 41.63 34.79 -26.89
N THR A 86 41.47 33.87 -25.96
CA THR A 86 41.61 32.42 -26.13
C THR A 86 40.30 31.66 -25.95
N SER A 87 39.21 32.35 -25.58
CA SER A 87 37.91 31.72 -25.28
C SER A 87 37.23 31.04 -26.46
N GLY A 88 37.58 31.45 -27.69
CA GLY A 88 36.92 31.01 -28.93
C GLY A 88 35.69 31.84 -29.29
N ALA A 89 35.30 31.82 -30.57
CA ALA A 89 34.27 32.72 -31.13
C ALA A 89 32.85 32.49 -30.59
N GLU A 90 32.57 31.34 -29.96
CA GLU A 90 31.27 31.01 -29.38
C GLU A 90 31.04 31.66 -28.01
N PHE A 91 32.12 32.02 -27.31
CA PHE A 91 32.05 32.60 -25.96
C PHE A 91 31.90 34.12 -26.04
N LYS A 92 30.81 34.65 -25.49
CA LYS A 92 30.47 36.10 -25.56
C LYS A 92 30.59 36.83 -24.22
N PHE A 93 30.97 36.14 -23.15
CA PHE A 93 30.89 36.66 -21.78
C PHE A 93 32.25 37.13 -21.25
N GLY A 94 32.98 37.85 -22.09
CA GLY A 94 34.35 38.32 -21.82
C GLY A 94 35.40 37.53 -22.60
N SER A 95 36.66 37.75 -22.25
CA SER A 95 37.81 37.11 -22.90
C SER A 95 38.66 36.43 -21.84
N LEU A 96 38.93 35.14 -22.06
CA LEU A 96 39.92 34.38 -21.32
C LEU A 96 41.26 34.56 -22.00
N VAL A 97 42.31 34.59 -21.21
CA VAL A 97 43.67 34.83 -21.70
C VAL A 97 44.63 33.78 -21.20
N LYS A 98 45.73 33.60 -21.93
CA LYS A 98 46.83 32.76 -21.45
C LYS A 98 47.44 33.35 -20.17
N PRO A 99 48.00 32.51 -19.29
CA PRO A 99 48.79 32.99 -18.17
C PRO A 99 49.84 34.01 -18.61
N GLY A 100 49.91 35.15 -17.93
CA GLY A 100 50.84 36.25 -18.23
C GLY A 100 50.27 37.40 -19.06
N HIS A 101 49.03 37.27 -19.54
CA HIS A 101 48.28 38.37 -20.13
C HIS A 101 47.35 39.03 -19.09
N ARG A 102 46.94 40.27 -19.38
CA ARG A 102 45.93 40.99 -18.61
C ARG A 102 44.54 40.42 -18.91
N GLY A 103 43.79 40.05 -17.87
CA GLY A 103 42.48 39.41 -18.00
C GLY A 103 42.31 38.22 -17.06
N ILE A 104 41.27 37.42 -17.30
CA ILE A 104 41.01 36.18 -16.56
C ILE A 104 41.81 35.06 -17.22
N TRP A 105 42.65 34.37 -16.45
CA TRP A 105 43.45 33.27 -17.00
C TRP A 105 42.59 32.07 -17.37
N GLU A 106 42.84 31.47 -18.53
CA GLU A 106 42.14 30.28 -19.01
C GLU A 106 42.45 29.03 -18.17
N GLU A 107 43.64 28.95 -17.58
CA GLU A 107 44.05 27.86 -16.68
C GLU A 107 44.02 28.37 -15.22
N PRO A 108 43.22 27.74 -14.34
CA PRO A 108 43.19 28.10 -12.94
C PRO A 108 44.38 27.52 -12.17
N LEU A 109 44.69 28.10 -11.01
CA LEU A 109 45.65 27.50 -10.08
C LEU A 109 44.99 26.34 -9.34
N ARG A 110 45.64 25.19 -9.35
CA ARG A 110 45.20 23.97 -8.66
C ARG A 110 45.62 24.01 -7.19
N THR A 111 45.32 22.96 -6.45
CA THR A 111 45.69 22.82 -5.03
C THR A 111 47.17 23.08 -4.82
N GLY A 112 47.49 24.00 -3.91
CA GLY A 112 48.84 24.46 -3.67
C GLY A 112 48.90 25.74 -2.84
N LYS A 113 50.13 26.18 -2.51
CA LYS A 113 50.39 27.47 -1.89
C LYS A 113 51.16 28.34 -2.85
N TYR A 114 50.61 29.49 -3.19
CA TYR A 114 51.17 30.38 -4.19
C TYR A 114 51.57 31.73 -3.58
N PRO A 115 52.84 32.13 -3.73
CA PRO A 115 53.26 33.48 -3.41
C PRO A 115 52.83 34.38 -4.56
N ILE A 116 51.69 35.05 -4.42
CA ILE A 116 51.20 36.03 -5.40
C ILE A 116 50.96 37.37 -4.71
N ASN A 117 51.19 38.46 -5.44
CA ASN A 117 50.89 39.79 -4.92
C ASN A 117 49.39 40.10 -5.14
N PRO A 118 48.59 40.28 -4.06
CA PRO A 118 47.14 40.49 -4.16
C PRO A 118 46.76 41.85 -4.75
N ARG A 119 47.71 42.79 -4.87
CA ARG A 119 47.46 44.12 -5.45
C ARG A 119 47.45 44.08 -6.97
N ILE A 120 48.05 43.07 -7.58
CA ILE A 120 48.16 42.91 -9.05
C ILE A 120 47.38 41.69 -9.58
N TYR A 121 47.10 40.73 -8.70
CA TYR A 121 46.28 39.56 -8.98
C TYR A 121 45.12 39.51 -8.00
N GLN A 122 43.91 39.29 -8.51
CA GLN A 122 42.77 38.90 -7.69
C GLN A 122 42.49 37.42 -7.93
N ALA A 123 42.54 36.62 -6.87
CA ALA A 123 42.21 35.20 -6.90
C ALA A 123 40.79 34.97 -6.40
N GLU A 124 39.96 34.30 -7.20
CA GLU A 124 38.63 33.85 -6.82
C GLU A 124 38.69 32.34 -6.55
N ILE A 125 38.39 31.92 -5.31
CA ILE A 125 38.37 30.51 -4.94
C ILE A 125 37.05 29.89 -5.38
N VAL A 126 37.14 28.85 -6.20
CA VAL A 126 36.00 28.06 -6.70
C VAL A 126 36.10 26.65 -6.13
N PRO A 127 35.12 26.21 -5.32
CA PRO A 127 35.03 24.82 -4.89
C PRO A 127 34.72 23.92 -6.09
N THR A 128 35.53 22.87 -6.27
CA THR A 128 35.30 21.84 -7.29
C THR A 128 34.61 20.61 -6.71
N SER A 129 34.41 20.55 -5.40
CA SER A 129 33.55 19.54 -4.78
C SER A 129 32.09 19.72 -5.19
N ILE A 130 31.27 18.69 -4.99
CA ILE A 130 29.82 18.84 -5.12
C ILE A 130 29.35 19.81 -4.05
N LEU A 131 28.72 20.91 -4.48
CA LEU A 131 28.14 21.92 -3.62
C LEU A 131 26.68 21.58 -3.38
N LYS A 132 26.29 21.58 -2.10
CA LYS A 132 24.93 21.39 -1.67
C LYS A 132 24.35 22.75 -1.29
N LEU A 133 23.41 23.24 -2.10
CA LEU A 133 22.72 24.51 -1.87
C LEU A 133 21.29 24.22 -1.41
N ASP A 134 20.93 24.75 -0.23
CA ASP A 134 19.60 24.60 0.35
C ASP A 134 18.84 25.94 0.25
N TRP A 135 17.64 25.92 -0.36
CA TRP A 135 16.66 27.01 -0.34
C TRP A 135 15.73 26.80 0.85
N SER A 136 16.23 27.04 2.06
CA SER A 136 15.47 26.93 3.30
C SER A 136 15.88 28.01 4.30
N GLN A 137 14.99 28.34 5.24
CA GLN A 137 15.29 29.36 6.26
C GLN A 137 16.29 28.84 7.30
N GLY A 138 17.39 29.56 7.51
CA GLY A 138 18.30 29.33 8.64
C GLY A 138 19.25 28.13 8.49
N VAL A 139 19.31 27.50 7.31
CA VAL A 139 20.34 26.50 6.98
C VAL A 139 21.44 27.20 6.19
N THR A 140 22.67 27.11 6.67
CA THR A 140 23.85 27.60 5.94
C THR A 140 24.86 26.46 5.89
N GLY A 141 25.16 25.99 4.69
CA GLY A 141 26.18 24.99 4.45
C GLY A 141 27.57 25.50 4.83
N ALA A 142 28.55 24.59 4.91
CA ALA A 142 29.92 24.91 5.30
C ALA A 142 30.60 25.99 4.41
N HIS A 143 30.09 26.21 3.20
CA HIS A 143 30.60 27.19 2.25
C HIS A 143 29.96 28.59 2.34
N GLY A 144 28.86 28.77 3.09
CA GLY A 144 28.20 30.07 3.25
C GLY A 144 27.50 30.65 2.01
N LEU A 145 27.61 30.01 0.84
CA LEU A 145 27.00 30.46 -0.42
C LEU A 145 25.46 30.49 -0.39
N ASP A 146 24.85 29.68 0.44
CA ASP A 146 23.39 29.50 0.61
C ASP A 146 22.78 30.39 1.69
N ALA A 147 23.58 31.21 2.39
CA ALA A 147 23.12 32.03 3.51
C ALA A 147 22.01 33.05 3.16
N ARG A 148 21.83 33.36 1.87
CA ARG A 148 20.81 34.30 1.36
C ARG A 148 19.67 33.62 0.60
N LEU A 149 19.69 32.29 0.52
CA LEU A 149 18.64 31.54 -0.18
C LEU A 149 17.42 31.44 0.72
N GLU A 150 16.26 31.70 0.14
CA GLU A 150 14.97 31.66 0.83
C GLU A 150 14.09 30.55 0.24
N PRO A 151 13.18 29.96 1.05
CA PRO A 151 12.17 29.04 0.54
C PRO A 151 11.39 29.64 -0.63
N ILE A 152 11.03 28.78 -1.59
CA ILE A 152 10.26 29.23 -2.74
C ILE A 152 8.80 29.38 -2.35
N VAL A 153 8.29 30.60 -2.42
CA VAL A 153 6.86 30.90 -2.26
C VAL A 153 6.15 30.61 -3.57
N ALA A 154 5.31 29.57 -3.57
CA ALA A 154 4.53 29.16 -4.73
C ALA A 154 3.04 29.48 -4.54
N LYS A 155 2.35 29.70 -5.66
CA LYS A 155 0.89 29.88 -5.70
C LYS A 155 0.29 28.86 -6.66
N SER A 156 -0.65 28.05 -6.18
CA SER A 156 -1.38 27.09 -7.01
C SER A 156 -2.41 27.78 -7.91
N ARG A 157 -2.93 27.04 -8.89
CA ARG A 157 -4.05 27.44 -9.76
C ARG A 157 -5.29 27.89 -8.97
N GLU A 158 -5.52 27.28 -7.81
CA GLU A 158 -6.66 27.56 -6.93
C GLU A 158 -6.43 28.78 -6.02
N GLY A 159 -5.22 29.34 -6.05
CA GLY A 159 -4.86 30.52 -5.27
C GLY A 159 -4.25 30.23 -3.90
N PHE A 160 -4.02 28.96 -3.54
CA PHE A 160 -3.32 28.60 -2.31
C PHE A 160 -1.85 28.96 -2.41
N ILE A 161 -1.35 29.63 -1.36
CA ILE A 161 0.07 30.00 -1.22
C ILE A 161 0.72 29.00 -0.29
N PHE A 162 1.85 28.41 -0.69
CA PHE A 162 2.62 27.48 0.12
C PHE A 162 4.11 27.65 -0.15
N THR A 163 4.95 27.27 0.81
CA THR A 163 6.41 27.37 0.67
C THR A 163 7.02 26.00 0.44
N ILE A 164 8.06 25.97 -0.39
CA ILE A 164 8.76 24.76 -0.77
C ILE A 164 10.24 24.96 -0.47
N ASP A 165 10.79 24.03 0.30
CA ASP A 165 12.21 23.92 0.54
C ASP A 165 12.83 23.03 -0.53
N LEU A 166 13.93 23.50 -1.11
CA LEU A 166 14.60 22.84 -2.23
C LEU A 166 16.08 22.66 -1.92
N GLN A 167 16.64 21.61 -2.47
CA GLN A 167 18.06 21.36 -2.43
C GLN A 167 18.58 21.12 -3.84
N VAL A 168 19.60 21.88 -4.22
CA VAL A 168 20.26 21.74 -5.52
C VAL A 168 21.71 21.32 -5.28
N LEU A 169 22.11 20.24 -5.92
CA LEU A 169 23.49 19.77 -5.95
C LEU A 169 24.13 20.22 -7.27
N ILE A 170 25.12 21.09 -7.18
CA ILE A 170 25.88 21.58 -8.33
C ILE A 170 27.34 21.15 -8.24
N HIS A 171 28.00 21.08 -9.39
CA HIS A 171 29.42 20.82 -9.49
C HIS A 171 30.02 21.71 -10.58
N VAL A 172 31.11 22.39 -10.24
CA VAL A 172 31.89 23.19 -11.19
C VAL A 172 33.19 22.42 -11.48
N PRO A 173 33.38 21.93 -12.72
CA PRO A 173 34.63 21.32 -13.12
C PRO A 173 35.79 22.31 -13.02
N ASP A 174 36.96 21.83 -12.60
CA ASP A 174 38.18 22.63 -12.48
C ASP A 174 38.56 23.34 -13.79
N THR A 175 38.53 22.63 -14.91
CA THR A 175 38.83 23.12 -16.26
C THR A 175 37.88 24.21 -16.75
N LYS A 176 36.64 24.25 -16.23
CA LYS A 176 35.62 25.22 -16.65
C LYS A 176 35.45 26.38 -15.67
N ALA A 177 36.03 26.29 -14.48
CA ALA A 177 35.90 27.32 -13.45
C ALA A 177 36.22 28.74 -13.94
N PRO A 178 37.26 28.99 -14.77
CA PRO A 178 37.51 30.34 -15.31
C PRO A 178 36.40 30.87 -16.20
N ARG A 179 35.77 30.00 -17.00
CA ARG A 179 34.63 30.35 -17.86
C ARG A 179 33.42 30.75 -17.02
N VAL A 180 33.10 29.96 -15.99
CA VAL A 180 32.02 30.25 -15.04
C VAL A 180 32.23 31.62 -14.38
N ILE A 181 33.44 31.87 -13.86
CA ILE A 181 33.77 33.15 -13.20
C ILE A 181 33.80 34.32 -14.18
N SER A 182 34.14 34.11 -15.45
CA SER A 182 34.04 35.15 -16.48
C SER A 182 32.58 35.53 -16.76
N MET A 183 31.67 34.54 -16.78
CA MET A 183 30.25 34.78 -17.03
C MET A 183 29.56 35.48 -15.86
N VAL A 184 29.87 35.07 -14.62
CA VAL A 184 29.07 35.44 -13.44
C VAL A 184 29.82 36.33 -12.44
N GLY A 185 31.15 36.44 -12.58
CA GLY A 185 32.01 37.29 -11.77
C GLY A 185 32.48 36.66 -10.46
N SER A 186 31.60 35.96 -9.74
CA SER A 186 31.88 35.26 -8.47
C SER A 186 30.93 34.06 -8.24
N MET A 187 31.30 33.15 -7.35
CA MET A 187 30.42 32.04 -6.93
C MET A 187 29.15 32.52 -6.21
N LEU A 188 29.24 33.63 -5.48
CA LEU A 188 28.08 34.22 -4.80
C LEU A 188 27.05 34.74 -5.80
N ASN A 189 27.49 35.35 -6.90
CA ASN A 189 26.58 35.83 -7.95
C ASN A 189 25.93 34.66 -8.69
N LEU A 190 26.65 33.56 -8.91
CA LEU A 190 26.09 32.34 -9.51
C LEU A 190 24.93 31.81 -8.69
N VAL A 191 25.07 31.81 -7.37
CA VAL A 191 24.01 31.34 -6.48
C VAL A 191 22.85 32.34 -6.39
N ASN A 192 23.14 33.62 -6.14
CA ASN A 192 22.11 34.61 -5.84
C ASN A 192 21.39 35.18 -7.07
N GLU A 193 22.10 35.37 -8.19
CA GLU A 193 21.52 36.04 -9.36
C GLU A 193 21.04 35.03 -10.41
N VAL A 194 21.82 33.97 -10.65
CA VAL A 194 21.51 32.99 -11.70
C VAL A 194 20.64 31.85 -11.15
N LEU A 195 21.14 31.12 -10.15
CA LEU A 195 20.46 29.94 -9.61
C LEU A 195 19.13 30.27 -8.93
N GLN A 196 19.10 31.30 -8.08
CA GLN A 196 17.86 31.71 -7.40
C GLN A 196 16.78 32.14 -8.41
N ALA A 197 17.14 32.85 -9.48
CA ALA A 197 16.21 33.24 -10.53
C ALA A 197 15.74 32.02 -11.36
N ALA A 198 16.66 31.14 -11.74
CA ALA A 198 16.38 29.90 -12.47
C ALA A 198 15.35 29.01 -11.75
N VAL A 199 15.63 28.72 -10.47
CA VAL A 199 14.76 27.91 -9.61
C VAL A 199 13.42 28.62 -9.39
N GLY A 200 13.44 29.91 -9.04
CA GLY A 200 12.23 30.68 -8.77
C GLY A 200 11.28 30.76 -9.96
N ASN A 201 11.80 31.01 -11.17
CA ASN A 201 10.99 31.10 -12.40
C ASN A 201 10.32 29.77 -12.74
N LEU A 202 11.09 28.68 -12.71
CA LEU A 202 10.58 27.33 -12.96
C LEU A 202 9.37 26.99 -12.08
N PHE A 203 9.51 27.18 -10.76
CA PHE A 203 8.44 26.82 -9.82
C PHE A 203 7.25 27.78 -9.93
N ARG A 204 7.47 29.07 -10.21
CA ARG A 204 6.39 30.02 -10.46
C ARG A 204 5.56 29.64 -11.69
N ASP A 205 6.23 29.26 -12.79
CA ASP A 205 5.57 28.90 -14.04
C ASP A 205 4.84 27.55 -13.94
N LYS A 206 5.50 26.53 -13.37
CA LYS A 206 4.94 25.18 -13.26
C LYS A 206 3.82 25.07 -12.22
N LEU A 207 4.01 25.67 -11.05
CA LEU A 207 3.02 25.58 -9.97
C LEU A 207 1.84 26.51 -10.18
N GLY A 208 2.03 27.63 -10.89
CA GLY A 208 0.92 28.53 -11.25
C GLY A 208 -0.17 27.83 -12.07
N GLY A 209 0.20 26.84 -12.89
CA GLY A 209 -0.75 26.04 -13.68
C GLY A 209 -1.30 24.80 -12.97
N MET A 210 -0.75 24.39 -11.82
CA MET A 210 -1.07 23.12 -11.17
C MET A 210 -1.96 23.30 -9.92
N GLU A 211 -2.83 22.34 -9.66
CA GLU A 211 -3.55 22.23 -8.39
C GLU A 211 -2.59 21.77 -7.28
N ALA A 212 -2.73 22.32 -6.07
CA ALA A 212 -1.85 21.98 -4.95
C ALA A 212 -1.91 20.49 -4.58
N VAL A 213 -3.09 19.87 -4.70
CA VAL A 213 -3.29 18.43 -4.48
C VAL A 213 -2.50 17.59 -5.48
N LYS A 214 -2.55 17.98 -6.75
CA LYS A 214 -1.86 17.27 -7.83
C LYS A 214 -0.35 17.34 -7.63
N PHE A 215 0.17 18.49 -7.20
CA PHE A 215 1.59 18.65 -6.87
C PHE A 215 2.07 17.64 -5.81
N ILE A 216 1.28 17.39 -4.76
CA ILE A 216 1.63 16.41 -3.72
C ILE A 216 1.64 14.99 -4.30
N GLN A 217 0.64 14.64 -5.11
CA GLN A 217 0.53 13.31 -5.72
C GLN A 217 1.62 13.04 -6.77
N SER A 218 2.01 14.05 -7.54
CA SER A 218 2.98 13.95 -8.63
C SER A 218 4.32 14.63 -8.28
N ARG A 219 4.70 14.64 -7.00
CA ARG A 219 5.93 15.31 -6.54
C ARG A 219 7.18 14.82 -7.28
N GLN A 220 7.27 13.51 -7.51
CA GLN A 220 8.41 12.92 -8.20
C GLN A 220 8.55 13.44 -9.63
N THR A 221 7.46 13.49 -10.39
CA THR A 221 7.50 13.98 -11.78
C THR A 221 7.86 15.46 -11.82
N VAL A 222 7.37 16.25 -10.86
CA VAL A 222 7.73 17.68 -10.75
C VAL A 222 9.22 17.85 -10.44
N GLN A 223 9.80 16.99 -9.61
CA GLN A 223 11.22 17.01 -9.32
C GLN A 223 12.07 16.64 -10.54
N GLU A 224 11.66 15.64 -11.33
CA GLU A 224 12.35 15.25 -12.57
C GLU A 224 12.29 16.35 -13.63
N GLU A 225 11.13 16.99 -13.81
CA GLU A 225 10.97 18.16 -14.69
C GLU A 225 11.83 19.35 -14.20
N ALA A 226 11.85 19.58 -12.90
CA ALA A 226 12.65 20.65 -12.30
C ALA A 226 14.14 20.42 -12.54
N MET A 227 14.61 19.18 -12.37
CA MET A 227 15.98 18.79 -12.66
C MET A 227 16.34 19.04 -14.12
N GLN A 228 15.48 18.65 -15.07
CA GLN A 228 15.72 18.86 -16.50
C GLN A 228 15.84 20.35 -16.85
N HIS A 229 14.93 21.17 -16.34
CA HIS A 229 14.93 22.60 -16.62
C HIS A 229 16.15 23.31 -16.02
N ILE A 230 16.47 23.02 -14.76
CA ILE A 230 17.66 23.60 -14.08
C ILE A 230 18.94 23.13 -14.76
N LEU A 231 19.02 21.86 -15.17
CA LEU A 231 20.15 21.32 -15.92
C LEU A 231 20.36 22.09 -17.23
N GLN A 232 19.28 22.33 -17.99
CA GLN A 232 19.36 23.10 -19.24
C GLN A 232 19.83 24.54 -19.02
N GLN A 233 19.30 25.22 -18.00
CA GLN A 233 19.69 26.60 -17.70
C GLN A 233 21.13 26.70 -17.20
N LEU A 234 21.59 25.79 -16.33
CA LEU A 234 22.95 25.82 -15.80
C LEU A 234 24.00 25.33 -16.79
N ALA A 235 23.61 24.55 -17.79
CA ALA A 235 24.50 24.16 -18.87
C ALA A 235 25.00 25.36 -19.68
N GLU A 236 24.21 26.43 -19.82
CA GLU A 236 24.63 27.68 -20.46
C GLU A 236 25.79 28.36 -19.73
N TYR A 237 25.85 28.16 -18.41
CA TYR A 237 26.92 28.67 -17.54
C TYR A 237 28.06 27.66 -17.35
N GLU A 238 28.06 26.54 -18.08
CA GLU A 238 29.02 25.45 -17.93
C GLU A 238 29.07 24.80 -16.53
N VAL A 239 27.98 24.93 -15.75
CA VAL A 239 27.85 24.33 -14.41
C VAL A 239 27.09 23.01 -14.51
N GLU A 240 27.62 21.96 -13.88
CA GLU A 240 26.97 20.66 -13.87
C GLU A 240 25.96 20.56 -12.74
N THR A 241 24.73 20.13 -13.07
CA THR A 241 23.71 19.82 -12.07
C THR A 241 23.77 18.33 -11.75
N LYS A 242 24.05 17.97 -10.49
CA LYS A 242 24.07 16.57 -10.04
C LYS A 242 22.70 16.11 -9.56
N GLY A 243 21.88 17.00 -9.03
CA GLY A 243 20.52 16.67 -8.62
C GLY A 243 19.75 17.86 -8.08
N VAL A 244 18.42 17.78 -8.17
CA VAL A 244 17.49 18.74 -7.58
C VAL A 244 16.50 17.91 -6.76
N TYR A 245 16.38 18.25 -5.49
CA TYR A 245 15.51 17.55 -4.54
C TYR A 245 14.56 18.53 -3.90
N ILE A 246 13.27 18.19 -3.93
CA ILE A 246 12.29 18.87 -3.09
C ILE A 246 12.46 18.28 -1.68
N GLN A 247 12.52 19.10 -0.63
CA GLN A 247 12.63 18.65 0.76
C GLN A 247 11.27 18.75 1.46
N ASP A 248 10.99 19.87 2.10
CA ASP A 248 9.75 20.09 2.83
C ASP A 248 8.81 21.02 2.07
N VAL A 249 7.51 20.76 2.22
CA VAL A 249 6.45 21.55 1.61
C VAL A 249 5.51 21.98 2.73
N ILE A 250 5.55 23.26 3.08
CA ILE A 250 4.74 23.81 4.16
C ILE A 250 3.41 24.28 3.56
N LEU A 251 2.37 23.49 3.81
CA LEU A 251 1.01 23.74 3.31
C LEU A 251 0.19 24.54 4.33
N PRO A 252 -0.70 25.44 3.89
CA PRO A 252 -1.70 26.06 4.75
C PRO A 252 -2.63 25.03 5.38
N GLN A 253 -3.02 25.24 6.64
CA GLN A 253 -3.91 24.33 7.37
C GLN A 253 -5.28 24.15 6.69
N GLU A 254 -5.79 25.18 6.00
CA GLU A 254 -7.06 25.12 5.28
C GLU A 254 -7.05 24.04 4.19
N LEU A 255 -5.96 23.96 3.42
CA LEU A 255 -5.80 22.97 2.35
C LEU A 255 -5.69 21.56 2.92
N VAL A 256 -4.93 21.41 4.01
CA VAL A 256 -4.82 20.12 4.73
C VAL A 256 -6.20 19.66 5.17
N GLY A 257 -7.02 20.56 5.76
CA GLY A 257 -8.38 20.23 6.16
C GLY A 257 -9.29 19.79 5.01
N VAL A 258 -9.21 20.46 3.84
CA VAL A 258 -9.97 20.09 2.64
C VAL A 258 -9.49 18.74 2.08
N LEU A 259 -8.18 18.52 2.03
CA LEU A 259 -7.57 17.27 1.59
C LEU A 259 -7.98 16.10 2.47
N THR A 260 -7.87 16.26 3.79
CA THR A 260 -8.28 15.23 4.75
C THR A 260 -9.76 14.89 4.60
N LYS A 261 -10.63 15.89 4.45
CA LYS A 261 -12.06 15.66 4.21
C LYS A 261 -12.33 14.92 2.89
N ARG A 262 -11.63 15.29 1.82
CA ARG A 262 -11.78 14.65 0.51
C ARG A 262 -11.28 13.21 0.53
N GLU A 263 -10.18 12.94 1.23
CA GLU A 263 -9.63 11.60 1.40
C GLU A 263 -10.56 10.71 2.23
N ILE A 264 -11.13 11.24 3.32
CA ILE A 264 -12.16 10.54 4.10
C ILE A 264 -13.36 10.20 3.21
N ALA A 265 -13.86 11.16 2.42
CA ALA A 265 -14.98 10.92 1.52
C ALA A 265 -14.67 9.86 0.45
N ASN A 266 -13.46 9.86 -0.11
CA ASN A 266 -13.03 8.82 -1.05
C ASN A 266 -12.97 7.43 -0.38
N GLN A 267 -12.43 7.35 0.84
CA GLN A 267 -12.38 6.11 1.62
C GLN A 267 -13.80 5.61 1.98
N GLU A 268 -14.73 6.53 2.30
CA GLU A 268 -16.14 6.20 2.51
C GLU A 268 -16.76 5.63 1.22
N ILE A 269 -16.55 6.26 0.06
CA ILE A 269 -17.06 5.77 -1.23
C ILE A 269 -16.54 4.36 -1.53
N GLU A 270 -15.25 4.11 -1.35
CA GLU A 270 -14.67 2.77 -1.56
C GLU A 270 -15.21 1.76 -0.55
N THR A 271 -15.40 2.17 0.72
CA THR A 271 -16.04 1.33 1.74
C THR A 271 -17.48 0.98 1.35
N PHE A 272 -18.27 1.96 0.89
CA PHE A 272 -19.63 1.74 0.43
C PHE A 272 -19.69 0.84 -0.81
N LYS A 273 -18.79 1.01 -1.78
CA LYS A 273 -18.70 0.10 -2.94
C LYS A 273 -18.37 -1.33 -2.51
N MET A 274 -17.45 -1.50 -1.57
CA MET A 274 -17.11 -2.81 -1.02
C MET A 274 -18.28 -3.43 -0.26
N GLN A 275 -19.01 -2.65 0.54
CA GLN A 275 -20.24 -3.07 1.21
C GLN A 275 -21.33 -3.46 0.21
N GLN A 276 -21.52 -2.68 -0.84
CA GLN A 276 -22.49 -2.97 -1.90
C GLN A 276 -22.15 -4.28 -2.62
N LYS A 277 -20.88 -4.47 -3.02
CA LYS A 277 -20.42 -5.73 -3.62
C LYS A 277 -20.61 -6.92 -2.68
N ALA A 278 -20.29 -6.76 -1.40
CA ALA A 278 -20.48 -7.82 -0.40
C ALA A 278 -21.97 -8.14 -0.21
N GLN A 279 -22.84 -7.14 -0.20
CA GLN A 279 -24.28 -7.31 -0.06
C GLN A 279 -24.90 -7.94 -1.31
N GLU A 280 -24.48 -7.54 -2.52
CA GLU A 280 -24.88 -8.19 -3.77
C GLU A 280 -24.48 -9.65 -3.78
N GLN A 281 -23.26 -9.98 -3.36
CA GLN A 281 -22.80 -11.37 -3.23
C GLN A 281 -23.61 -12.15 -2.20
N ARG A 282 -23.95 -11.54 -1.06
CA ARG A 282 -24.84 -12.16 -0.05
C ARG A 282 -26.23 -12.42 -0.60
N VAL A 283 -26.85 -11.45 -1.25
CA VAL A 283 -28.19 -11.61 -1.86
C VAL A 283 -28.15 -12.68 -2.95
N ALA A 284 -27.10 -12.74 -3.78
CA ALA A 284 -26.93 -13.81 -4.76
C ALA A 284 -26.78 -15.19 -4.11
N THR A 285 -26.03 -15.28 -3.01
CA THR A 285 -25.84 -16.52 -2.24
C THR A 285 -27.13 -16.95 -1.54
N GLU A 286 -27.88 -16.02 -0.95
CA GLU A 286 -29.17 -16.27 -0.31
C GLU A 286 -30.24 -16.66 -1.36
N ALA A 287 -30.26 -16.01 -2.53
CA ALA A 287 -31.19 -16.37 -3.61
C ALA A 287 -30.90 -17.76 -4.21
N THR A 288 -29.63 -18.14 -4.33
CA THR A 288 -29.24 -19.49 -4.78
C THR A 288 -29.55 -20.54 -3.71
N THR A 289 -29.27 -20.24 -2.44
CA THR A 289 -29.61 -21.12 -1.30
C THR A 289 -31.13 -21.29 -1.18
N GLY A 290 -31.90 -20.21 -1.25
CA GLY A 290 -33.37 -20.26 -1.19
C GLY A 290 -33.99 -21.05 -2.35
N LYS A 291 -33.43 -20.95 -3.57
CA LYS A 291 -33.83 -21.83 -4.69
C LYS A 291 -33.51 -23.30 -4.41
N ALA A 292 -32.35 -23.59 -3.83
CA ALA A 292 -31.95 -24.94 -3.47
C ALA A 292 -32.81 -25.52 -2.33
N GLU A 293 -33.15 -24.72 -1.31
CA GLU A 293 -34.05 -25.12 -0.23
C GLU A 293 -35.48 -25.37 -0.73
N MET A 294 -36.03 -24.49 -1.58
CA MET A 294 -37.33 -24.74 -2.22
C MET A 294 -37.32 -26.03 -3.05
N GLN A 295 -36.25 -26.29 -3.79
CA GLN A 295 -36.09 -27.57 -4.51
C GLN A 295 -36.00 -28.76 -3.55
N ARG A 296 -35.30 -28.62 -2.42
CA ARG A 296 -35.23 -29.66 -1.38
C ARG A 296 -36.60 -29.94 -0.76
N ASP A 297 -37.39 -28.91 -0.50
CA ASP A 297 -38.72 -29.05 0.09
C ASP A 297 -39.77 -29.56 -0.91
N LEU A 298 -39.67 -29.17 -2.18
CA LEU A 298 -40.45 -29.76 -3.27
C LEU A 298 -40.12 -31.25 -3.44
N ALA A 299 -38.83 -31.61 -3.42
CA ALA A 299 -38.39 -33.00 -3.49
C ALA A 299 -38.85 -33.83 -2.27
N LYS A 300 -38.80 -33.28 -1.05
CA LYS A 300 -39.36 -33.94 0.15
C LYS A 300 -40.87 -34.15 0.01
N SER A 301 -41.60 -33.17 -0.52
CA SER A 301 -43.05 -33.26 -0.70
C SER A 301 -43.42 -34.29 -1.77
N SER A 302 -42.71 -34.33 -2.89
CA SER A 302 -42.92 -35.35 -3.93
C SER A 302 -42.60 -36.75 -3.43
N ILE A 303 -41.47 -36.92 -2.74
CA ILE A 303 -41.08 -38.20 -2.13
C ILE A 303 -42.09 -38.60 -1.03
N GLY A 304 -42.61 -37.66 -0.25
CA GLY A 304 -43.65 -37.94 0.76
C GLY A 304 -44.96 -38.44 0.15
N ILE A 305 -45.39 -37.86 -0.97
CA ILE A 305 -46.55 -38.36 -1.75
C ILE A 305 -46.26 -39.77 -2.28
N GLU A 306 -45.06 -40.00 -2.80
CA GLU A 306 -44.66 -41.30 -3.34
C GLU A 306 -44.56 -42.38 -2.26
N ILE A 307 -44.03 -42.05 -1.07
CA ILE A 307 -44.00 -42.94 0.11
C ILE A 307 -45.43 -43.25 0.55
N ASN A 308 -46.32 -42.27 0.62
CA ASN A 308 -47.71 -42.51 1.01
C ASN A 308 -48.46 -43.37 -0.01
N LYS A 309 -48.20 -43.17 -1.30
CA LYS A 309 -48.76 -44.00 -2.38
C LYS A 309 -48.22 -45.43 -2.30
N ASN A 310 -46.90 -45.59 -2.17
CA ASN A 310 -46.26 -46.91 -2.01
C ASN A 310 -46.73 -47.62 -0.73
N ASN A 311 -46.95 -46.90 0.38
CA ASN A 311 -47.50 -47.48 1.61
C ASN A 311 -48.97 -47.88 1.45
N ALA A 312 -49.77 -47.13 0.68
CA ALA A 312 -51.14 -47.49 0.36
C ALA A 312 -51.19 -48.72 -0.55
N ASP A 313 -50.36 -48.77 -1.59
CA ASP A 313 -50.24 -49.91 -2.51
C ASP A 313 -49.73 -51.16 -1.77
N ALA A 314 -48.73 -51.01 -0.89
CA ALA A 314 -48.24 -52.10 -0.05
C ALA A 314 -49.31 -52.64 0.90
N ARG A 315 -50.18 -51.77 1.46
CA ARG A 315 -51.34 -52.21 2.26
C ARG A 315 -52.37 -52.97 1.43
N VAL A 316 -52.62 -52.56 0.19
CA VAL A 316 -53.54 -53.26 -0.72
C VAL A 316 -53.00 -54.65 -1.05
N GLU A 317 -51.71 -54.76 -1.38
CA GLU A 317 -51.08 -56.05 -1.68
C GLU A 317 -50.97 -56.95 -0.44
N GLN A 318 -50.71 -56.38 0.74
CA GLN A 318 -50.74 -57.15 1.99
C GLN A 318 -52.15 -57.68 2.30
N ALA A 319 -53.19 -56.85 2.17
CA ALA A 319 -54.58 -57.28 2.36
C ALA A 319 -55.02 -58.34 1.32
N ARG A 320 -54.49 -58.24 0.10
CA ARG A 320 -54.70 -59.23 -0.97
C ARG A 320 -54.02 -60.56 -0.65
N GLY A 321 -52.76 -60.52 -0.22
CA GLY A 321 -52.02 -61.71 0.23
C GLY A 321 -52.65 -62.39 1.44
N GLU A 322 -53.10 -61.61 2.43
CA GLU A 322 -53.84 -62.12 3.59
C GLU A 322 -55.18 -62.76 3.18
N SER A 323 -55.91 -62.17 2.22
CA SER A 323 -57.14 -62.75 1.68
C SER A 323 -56.91 -64.05 0.92
N GLU A 324 -55.86 -64.13 0.09
CA GLU A 324 -55.51 -65.36 -0.62
C GLU A 324 -55.05 -66.47 0.33
N PHE A 325 -54.26 -66.12 1.35
CA PHE A 325 -53.84 -67.05 2.40
C PHE A 325 -55.05 -67.63 3.15
N ILE A 326 -55.96 -66.78 3.65
CA ILE A 326 -57.18 -67.21 4.35
C ILE A 326 -58.07 -68.09 3.45
N LYS A 327 -58.16 -67.77 2.15
CA LYS A 327 -58.94 -68.56 1.20
C LYS A 327 -58.34 -69.95 0.99
N GLN A 328 -57.02 -70.05 0.83
CA GLN A 328 -56.32 -71.34 0.68
C GLN A 328 -56.38 -72.18 1.95
N THR A 329 -56.15 -71.59 3.12
CA THR A 329 -56.26 -72.31 4.41
C THR A 329 -57.69 -72.76 4.66
N GLY A 330 -58.69 -71.92 4.38
CA GLY A 330 -60.11 -72.29 4.51
C GLY A 330 -60.52 -73.44 3.59
N THR A 331 -60.00 -73.50 2.35
CA THR A 331 -60.24 -74.65 1.46
C THR A 331 -59.57 -75.93 1.96
N ALA A 332 -58.35 -75.84 2.49
CA ALA A 332 -57.63 -76.99 3.02
C ALA A 332 -58.29 -77.54 4.29
N GLU A 333 -58.75 -76.67 5.21
CA GLU A 333 -59.51 -77.08 6.39
C GLU A 333 -60.85 -77.72 6.03
N ALA A 334 -61.54 -77.21 5.01
CA ALA A 334 -62.77 -77.81 4.51
C ALA A 334 -62.55 -79.23 3.94
N ASP A 335 -61.42 -79.48 3.29
CA ASP A 335 -61.06 -80.81 2.80
C ASP A 335 -60.70 -81.76 3.95
N VAL A 336 -59.98 -81.29 4.98
CA VAL A 336 -59.68 -82.07 6.19
C VAL A 336 -60.95 -82.46 6.95
N ILE A 337 -61.88 -81.54 7.15
CA ILE A 337 -63.16 -81.81 7.82
C ILE A 337 -63.99 -82.81 7.01
N ARG A 338 -64.01 -82.70 5.68
CA ARG A 338 -64.73 -83.65 4.81
C ARG A 338 -64.14 -85.06 4.91
N ALA A 339 -62.81 -85.19 4.90
CA ALA A 339 -62.12 -86.46 5.06
C ALA A 339 -62.38 -87.10 6.44
N GLN A 340 -62.34 -86.31 7.52
CA GLN A 340 -62.68 -86.79 8.85
C GLN A 340 -64.16 -87.19 8.97
N GLY A 341 -65.07 -86.49 8.30
CA GLY A 341 -66.49 -86.82 8.26
C GLY A 341 -66.75 -88.17 7.59
N VAL A 342 -66.10 -88.43 6.45
CA VAL A 342 -66.18 -89.72 5.75
C VAL A 342 -65.58 -90.84 6.60
N ALA A 343 -64.40 -90.62 7.20
CA ALA A 343 -63.76 -91.62 8.06
C ALA A 343 -64.59 -91.95 9.32
N LYS A 344 -65.21 -90.96 9.96
CA LYS A 344 -66.13 -91.19 11.08
C LYS A 344 -67.37 -91.96 10.64
N ALA A 345 -67.94 -91.64 9.48
CA ALA A 345 -69.10 -92.33 8.93
C ALA A 345 -68.79 -93.81 8.59
N GLU A 346 -67.61 -94.10 8.05
CA GLU A 346 -67.15 -95.48 7.80
C GLU A 346 -66.88 -96.23 9.11
N GLY A 347 -66.26 -95.57 10.10
CA GLY A 347 -66.08 -96.12 11.44
C GLY A 347 -67.41 -96.50 12.10
N PHE A 348 -68.44 -95.64 11.99
CA PHE A 348 -69.77 -95.95 12.51
C PHE A 348 -70.45 -97.12 11.81
N LYS A 349 -70.24 -97.30 10.49
CA LYS A 349 -70.77 -98.46 9.76
C LYS A 349 -70.11 -99.77 10.22
N ALA A 350 -68.78 -99.80 10.29
CA ALA A 350 -68.06 -100.99 10.73
C ALA A 350 -68.37 -101.37 12.18
N GLN A 351 -68.54 -100.37 13.07
CA GLN A 351 -68.90 -100.60 14.47
C GLN A 351 -70.34 -101.14 14.63
N ASN A 352 -71.26 -100.72 13.76
CA ASN A 352 -72.63 -101.24 13.74
C ASN A 352 -72.71 -102.68 13.21
N GLU A 353 -71.86 -103.07 12.25
CA GLU A 353 -71.85 -104.43 11.71
C GLU A 353 -71.25 -105.46 12.69
N ALA A 354 -70.35 -105.05 13.58
CA ALA A 354 -69.67 -105.96 14.51
C ALA A 354 -70.40 -106.22 15.84
N ILE A 355 -71.27 -105.31 16.31
CA ILE A 355 -71.74 -105.33 17.72
C ILE A 355 -73.28 -105.35 17.87
N GLY A 356 -74.06 -105.14 16.82
CA GLY A 356 -75.54 -105.16 16.89
C GLY A 356 -76.12 -103.92 17.59
N SER A 357 -77.27 -103.45 17.08
CA SER A 357 -77.80 -102.09 17.27
C SER A 357 -78.05 -101.61 18.70
N ALA A 358 -78.15 -102.52 19.68
CA ALA A 358 -78.41 -102.16 21.07
C ALA A 358 -77.15 -101.79 21.88
N SER A 359 -75.97 -102.28 21.47
CA SER A 359 -74.74 -102.15 22.26
C SER A 359 -73.84 -100.98 21.82
N THR A 360 -73.98 -100.47 20.59
CA THR A 360 -73.24 -99.30 20.07
C THR A 360 -73.65 -97.99 20.74
N ALA A 361 -74.91 -97.85 21.17
CA ALA A 361 -75.41 -96.66 21.85
C ALA A 361 -74.75 -96.46 23.23
N LEU A 362 -74.54 -97.56 23.98
CA LEU A 362 -73.91 -97.52 25.31
C LEU A 362 -72.42 -97.21 25.23
N VAL A 363 -71.70 -97.77 24.25
CA VAL A 363 -70.29 -97.44 24.02
C VAL A 363 -70.15 -95.97 23.62
N ASN A 364 -70.99 -95.46 22.72
CA ASN A 364 -70.94 -94.05 22.30
C ASN A 364 -71.24 -93.07 23.43
N VAL A 365 -72.19 -93.39 24.32
CA VAL A 365 -72.43 -92.59 25.53
C VAL A 365 -71.20 -92.61 26.45
N ALA A 366 -70.56 -93.77 26.63
CA ALA A 366 -69.34 -93.87 27.44
C ALA A 366 -68.15 -93.08 26.83
N THR A 367 -67.95 -93.11 25.51
CA THR A 367 -66.85 -92.35 24.86
C THR A 367 -67.08 -90.85 24.91
N VAL A 368 -68.31 -90.37 24.70
CA VAL A 368 -68.65 -88.93 24.77
C VAL A 368 -68.58 -88.40 26.22
N LEU A 369 -68.83 -89.25 27.22
CA LEU A 369 -68.62 -88.91 28.63
C LEU A 369 -67.14 -88.95 29.05
N ALA A 370 -66.30 -89.77 28.41
CA ALA A 370 -64.85 -89.82 28.68
C ALA A 370 -64.06 -88.67 28.00
N ASP A 371 -64.40 -88.30 26.76
CA ASP A 371 -63.68 -87.25 26.00
C ASP A 371 -63.93 -85.83 26.52
N LYS A 372 -64.97 -85.62 27.36
CA LYS A 372 -65.32 -84.29 27.88
C LYS A 372 -64.89 -84.00 29.32
N GLY A 373 -64.11 -84.88 29.96
CA GLY A 373 -63.29 -84.57 31.15
C GLY A 373 -63.92 -83.59 32.17
N ALA A 374 -65.17 -83.80 32.59
CA ALA A 374 -65.89 -82.87 33.46
C ALA A 374 -65.89 -83.36 34.91
N GLN A 375 -64.97 -82.83 35.72
CA GLN A 375 -64.86 -83.09 37.16
C GLN A 375 -65.28 -81.81 37.92
N PHE A 376 -66.35 -81.89 38.71
CA PHE A 376 -66.85 -80.80 39.55
C PHE A 376 -66.79 -81.19 41.03
N VAL A 377 -66.18 -80.34 41.85
CA VAL A 377 -66.36 -80.33 43.31
C VAL A 377 -66.70 -78.90 43.73
N PRO A 378 -67.91 -78.61 44.24
CA PRO A 378 -68.26 -77.28 44.70
C PRO A 378 -68.16 -77.15 46.23
N GLN A 379 -67.59 -76.04 46.71
CA GLN A 379 -67.82 -75.52 48.06
C GLN A 379 -68.15 -74.02 47.99
N ILE A 380 -69.46 -73.73 47.95
CA ILE A 380 -70.25 -72.78 48.77
C ILE A 380 -69.40 -71.79 49.61
N LEU A 381 -69.58 -70.46 49.48
CA LEU A 381 -70.52 -69.73 50.34
C LEU A 381 -71.10 -68.48 49.65
N VAL A 382 -72.41 -68.53 49.39
CA VAL A 382 -73.28 -67.42 49.00
C VAL A 382 -73.82 -66.77 50.27
N LEU A 383 -73.77 -65.44 50.36
CA LEU A 383 -74.66 -64.66 51.22
C LEU A 383 -75.42 -63.65 50.35
N GLY A 384 -76.72 -63.90 50.17
CA GLY A 384 -77.68 -63.07 49.43
C GLY A 384 -77.60 -63.31 47.91
N GLY A 385 -78.58 -63.89 47.23
CA GLY A 385 -79.97 -64.12 47.56
C GLY A 385 -80.77 -63.97 46.27
N GLY A 386 -80.93 -65.07 45.53
CA GLY A 386 -82.01 -65.31 44.57
C GLY A 386 -81.94 -64.60 43.20
N GLY A 387 -81.96 -65.42 42.13
CA GLY A 387 -82.56 -65.02 40.83
C GLY A 387 -81.58 -64.83 39.67
N ALA A 388 -81.12 -65.94 39.08
CA ALA A 388 -80.29 -65.96 37.88
C ALA A 388 -81.10 -65.65 36.61
N VAL A 389 -81.34 -64.37 36.30
CA VAL A 389 -81.65 -63.90 34.93
C VAL A 389 -81.23 -62.44 34.65
N ASP A 390 -80.82 -61.63 35.63
CA ASP A 390 -80.72 -60.17 35.46
C ASP A 390 -79.28 -59.56 35.47
N GLY A 391 -78.26 -60.40 35.62
CA GLY A 391 -76.87 -59.93 35.79
C GLY A 391 -76.16 -59.42 34.53
N LEU A 392 -76.74 -59.63 33.34
CA LEU A 392 -76.13 -59.26 32.05
C LEU A 392 -76.75 -57.98 31.44
N ALA A 393 -77.87 -57.50 31.97
CA ALA A 393 -78.53 -56.27 31.55
C ALA A 393 -77.96 -55.02 32.25
N ALA A 394 -77.37 -55.17 33.45
CA ALA A 394 -76.79 -54.05 34.21
C ALA A 394 -75.45 -53.56 33.65
N THR A 395 -74.71 -54.38 32.90
CA THR A 395 -73.42 -54.00 32.30
C THR A 395 -73.56 -53.37 30.92
N LEU A 396 -74.66 -53.61 30.19
CA LEU A 396 -74.95 -52.94 28.92
C LEU A 396 -75.73 -51.62 29.09
N THR A 397 -76.50 -51.49 30.18
CA THR A 397 -77.33 -50.31 30.49
C THR A 397 -76.58 -49.27 31.33
N ARG A 398 -75.26 -49.39 31.44
CA ARG A 398 -74.33 -48.25 31.47
C ARG A 398 -74.16 -47.78 30.02
N LEU A 399 -75.28 -47.66 29.30
CA LEU A 399 -75.91 -46.36 29.03
C LEU A 399 -74.81 -45.31 28.90
N LEU A 400 -74.52 -44.87 27.69
CA LEU A 400 -75.49 -44.15 26.84
C LEU A 400 -76.17 -42.93 27.52
N ALA A 401 -75.77 -42.52 28.73
CA ALA A 401 -76.33 -41.34 29.40
C ALA A 401 -75.31 -40.24 29.76
N GLY A 402 -74.05 -40.34 29.29
CA GLY A 402 -72.99 -39.33 29.47
C GLY A 402 -72.87 -38.34 28.31
N GLN A 403 -74.00 -37.75 27.90
CA GLN A 403 -74.21 -36.88 26.73
C GLN A 403 -73.85 -35.39 27.03
N ALA A 404 -73.21 -34.74 26.04
CA ALA A 404 -73.29 -33.33 25.61
C ALA A 404 -73.89 -32.21 26.51
N GLY A 405 -73.25 -31.02 26.53
CA GLY A 405 -73.99 -29.73 26.63
C GLY A 405 -73.36 -28.49 27.33
N VAL A 406 -72.59 -27.68 26.56
CA VAL A 406 -72.48 -26.18 26.40
C VAL A 406 -72.91 -25.14 27.49
N THR A 407 -72.21 -23.97 27.44
CA THR A 407 -72.50 -22.55 27.87
C THR A 407 -72.04 -22.10 29.28
N SER A 408 -71.64 -20.87 29.65
CA SER A 408 -71.08 -19.62 29.07
C SER A 408 -70.99 -18.55 30.21
N HIS A 409 -69.81 -17.89 30.45
CA HIS A 409 -69.51 -16.49 30.95
C HIS A 409 -70.33 -15.78 32.10
N PRO A 410 -69.94 -14.63 32.74
CA PRO A 410 -68.76 -13.71 32.59
C PRO A 410 -68.10 -13.09 33.88
N SER A 411 -67.09 -12.22 33.64
CA SER A 411 -66.57 -11.02 34.38
C SER A 411 -65.83 -11.14 35.74
N GLY A 412 -64.72 -10.42 36.02
CA GLY A 412 -63.93 -9.44 35.25
C GLY A 412 -62.73 -8.80 36.01
N GLN A 413 -61.81 -8.19 35.23
CA GLN A 413 -60.89 -7.02 35.47
C GLN A 413 -59.92 -7.03 36.69
N SER A 414 -58.69 -6.50 36.69
CA SER A 414 -57.88 -5.50 35.93
C SER A 414 -56.37 -5.77 36.26
N LYS A 415 -55.29 -5.31 35.58
CA LYS A 415 -54.89 -3.95 35.18
C LYS A 415 -53.52 -4.03 34.41
N LEU A 416 -53.30 -3.13 33.44
CA LEU A 416 -52.08 -2.81 32.65
C LEU A 416 -51.66 -1.34 32.98
N PRO A 417 -50.69 -0.65 32.31
CA PRO A 417 -49.64 -1.00 31.30
C PRO A 417 -48.20 -0.48 31.67
N GLY A 418 -47.10 -0.91 31.04
CA GLY A 418 -46.44 -0.32 29.85
C GLY A 418 -45.25 0.61 30.23
N PRO A 419 -44.31 1.00 29.34
CA PRO A 419 -44.16 0.72 27.91
C PRO A 419 -43.27 -0.48 27.55
#